data_AF-A0A915JJU8-F1
#
_entry.id   AF-A0A915JJU8-F1
#
_cell.length_a   1.000
_cell.length_b   1.000
_cell.length_c   1.000
_cell.angle_alpha   90.00
_cell.angle_beta   90.00
_cell.angle_gamma   90.00
#
_symmetry.space_group_name_H-M   'P 1'
#
loop_
_entity.id
_entity.type
_entity.pdbx_description
1 polymer ?
#
loop_
_entity_poly.entity_id
_entity_poly.type
_entity_poly.pdbx_seq_one_letter_code
_entity_poly.pdbx_strand_id
1 'polypeptide(L)'
;MKFLDWHQANNHRLSVLLSKTCVQGNAPGPKVKRKTERDLIALESSGSINRLAFMAGETDFEDDFLAIHKNLLLKLNFTTKLNDCYVYVIDRILIDLINVIPNEFVSLKTDLLPFVIRLQHFKWSSIPPLIQALLKKLPELRNEDCFEIKCAAYVMNNDEFSICARLNSIGAYFETNKQVLKSVSKLFPDPMFAPLIQSQSNTKAQIGADSLVGQGTLCAVAGKKTQIKRSIIGRQCTIGENCKLNNCVIMDHVRIADGW
;
A
#
# COMPACT_ATOMS: atom_id res chain seq x y z
N MET A 1 -15.15 1.60 -4.36
CA MET A 1 -15.96 2.36 -3.38
C MET A 1 -16.17 1.59 -2.06
N LYS A 2 -16.31 0.25 -2.10
CA LYS A 2 -16.51 -0.65 -0.94
C LYS A 2 -15.75 -0.36 0.38
N PHE A 3 -14.47 0.02 0.35
CA PHE A 3 -13.72 0.26 1.59
C PHE A 3 -14.20 1.51 2.35
N LEU A 4 -14.49 2.61 1.63
CA LEU A 4 -15.03 3.83 2.22
C LEU A 4 -16.47 3.60 2.71
N ASP A 5 -17.28 2.91 1.91
CA ASP A 5 -18.66 2.58 2.26
C ASP A 5 -18.70 1.71 3.53
N TRP A 6 -17.79 0.73 3.63
CA TRP A 6 -17.65 -0.11 4.82
C TRP A 6 -17.22 0.68 6.05
N HIS A 7 -16.30 1.62 5.90
CA HIS A 7 -15.86 2.50 7.00
C HIS A 7 -17.05 3.31 7.55
N GLN A 8 -17.83 3.94 6.66
CA GLN A 8 -18.99 4.74 7.03
C GLN A 8 -20.11 3.89 7.64
N ALA A 9 -20.43 2.73 7.05
CA ALA A 9 -21.51 1.86 7.50
C ALA A 9 -21.30 1.32 8.94
N ASN A 10 -20.03 1.21 9.38
CA ASN A 10 -19.70 0.71 10.71
C ASN A 10 -19.33 1.83 11.71
N ASN A 11 -19.41 3.10 11.29
CA ASN A 11 -19.04 4.27 12.09
C ASN A 11 -17.66 4.12 12.74
N HIS A 12 -16.68 3.67 11.95
CA HIS A 12 -15.30 3.58 12.38
C HIS A 12 -14.66 4.97 12.43
N ARG A 13 -13.82 5.24 13.43
CA ARG A 13 -13.05 6.51 13.46
C ARG A 13 -11.74 6.39 12.70
N LEU A 14 -11.18 5.19 12.66
CA LEU A 14 -9.99 4.85 11.90
C LEU A 14 -10.19 3.48 11.25
N SER A 15 -9.87 3.38 9.96
CA SER A 15 -9.86 2.10 9.25
C SER A 15 -8.58 1.92 8.45
N VAL A 16 -8.01 0.73 8.56
CA VAL A 16 -6.76 0.35 7.87
C VAL A 16 -7.08 -0.71 6.81
N LEU A 17 -6.53 -0.53 5.61
CA LEU A 17 -6.63 -1.52 4.54
C LEU A 17 -5.51 -2.55 4.65
N LEU A 18 -5.87 -3.83 4.79
CA LEU A 18 -4.94 -4.95 4.86
C LEU A 18 -5.15 -5.93 3.71
N SER A 19 -4.07 -6.56 3.25
CA SER A 19 -4.16 -7.59 2.21
C SER A 19 -3.34 -8.84 2.55
N LYS A 20 -3.91 -10.01 2.25
CA LYS A 20 -3.18 -11.30 2.28
C LYS A 20 -2.16 -11.40 1.15
N THR A 21 -2.44 -10.74 0.03
CA THR A 21 -1.60 -10.76 -1.17
C THR A 21 -1.16 -9.33 -1.49
N CYS A 22 0.12 -9.05 -1.29
CA CYS A 22 0.72 -7.79 -1.68
C CYS A 22 1.87 -8.10 -2.62
N VAL A 23 1.96 -7.38 -3.75
CA VAL A 23 3.06 -7.56 -4.70
C VAL A 23 4.36 -7.20 -4.01
N GLN A 24 5.20 -8.23 -3.87
CA GLN A 24 6.58 -8.12 -3.43
C GLN A 24 7.46 -8.62 -4.56
N GLY A 25 8.64 -8.04 -4.68
CA GLY A 25 9.58 -8.42 -5.73
C GLY A 25 11.02 -8.29 -5.27
N ASN A 26 11.90 -9.05 -5.89
CA ASN A 26 13.32 -8.88 -5.72
C ASN A 26 13.76 -7.63 -6.48
N ALA A 27 14.66 -6.85 -5.89
CA ALA A 27 15.29 -5.77 -6.60
C ALA A 27 16.09 -6.34 -7.80
N PRO A 28 16.03 -5.70 -8.98
CA PRO A 28 16.90 -6.04 -10.09
C PRO A 28 18.36 -5.83 -9.67
N GLY A 29 19.25 -6.70 -10.15
CA GLY A 29 20.68 -6.68 -9.83
C GLY A 29 21.15 -7.89 -9.01
N PRO A 30 22.31 -7.80 -8.33
CA PRO A 30 22.88 -8.90 -7.55
C PRO A 30 21.87 -9.46 -6.55
N LYS A 31 21.81 -10.79 -6.43
CA LYS A 31 20.88 -11.50 -5.54
C LYS A 31 21.27 -11.27 -4.07
N VAL A 32 20.89 -10.12 -3.53
CA VAL A 32 21.00 -9.83 -2.09
C VAL A 32 19.73 -10.32 -1.41
N LYS A 33 19.86 -11.24 -0.44
CA LYS A 33 18.75 -11.62 0.43
C LYS A 33 18.35 -10.39 1.24
N ARG A 34 17.20 -9.79 0.91
CA ARG A 34 16.59 -8.75 1.74
C ARG A 34 15.63 -9.40 2.73
N LYS A 35 15.65 -8.94 3.98
CA LYS A 35 14.69 -9.38 5.00
C LYS A 35 13.29 -8.95 4.55
N THR A 36 12.34 -9.87 4.52
CA THR A 36 10.94 -9.55 4.27
C THR A 36 10.39 -8.89 5.54
N GLU A 37 10.05 -7.60 5.46
CA GLU A 37 9.30 -6.94 6.53
C GLU A 37 7.92 -7.59 6.65
N ARG A 38 7.60 -8.10 7.83
CA ARG A 38 6.26 -8.62 8.15
C ARG A 38 5.68 -7.81 9.29
N ASP A 39 4.38 -7.60 9.22
CA ASP A 39 3.64 -6.96 10.30
C ASP A 39 3.02 -8.05 11.18
N LEU A 40 3.11 -7.87 12.49
CA LEU A 40 2.33 -8.64 13.45
C LEU A 40 1.04 -7.87 13.72
N ILE A 41 -0.08 -8.48 13.35
CA ILE A 41 -1.41 -7.87 13.44
C ILE A 41 -2.27 -8.70 14.38
N ALA A 42 -2.96 -8.03 15.30
CA ALA A 42 -3.95 -8.66 16.17
C ALA A 42 -5.34 -8.10 15.90
N LEU A 43 -6.28 -8.99 15.61
CA LEU A 43 -7.68 -8.68 15.39
C LEU A 43 -8.52 -9.27 16.53
N GLU A 44 -9.57 -8.57 16.95
CA GLU A 44 -10.48 -9.08 17.99
C GLU A 44 -11.34 -10.24 17.46
N SER A 45 -11.38 -11.35 18.19
CA SER A 45 -12.07 -12.59 17.80
C SER A 45 -13.59 -12.55 18.04
N SER A 46 -14.08 -11.62 18.86
CA SER A 46 -15.45 -11.62 19.40
C SER A 46 -16.45 -10.72 18.65
N GLY A 47 -16.04 -10.03 17.58
CA GLY A 47 -16.90 -9.11 16.84
C GLY A 47 -17.17 -9.54 15.39
N SER A 48 -18.33 -9.16 14.84
CA SER A 48 -18.61 -9.17 13.40
C SER A 48 -17.71 -8.20 12.60
N ILE A 49 -17.04 -7.29 13.31
CA ILE A 49 -16.14 -6.28 12.80
C ILE A 49 -14.72 -6.75 13.11
N ASN A 50 -13.84 -6.75 12.10
CA ASN A 50 -12.40 -6.96 12.24
C ASN A 50 -11.75 -5.80 13.02
N ARG A 51 -12.07 -5.66 14.31
CA ARG A 51 -11.52 -4.60 15.16
C ARG A 51 -10.02 -4.83 15.31
N LEU A 52 -9.25 -3.79 15.06
CA LEU A 52 -7.80 -3.84 15.10
C LEU A 52 -7.33 -3.54 16.51
N ALA A 53 -6.68 -4.50 17.15
CA ALA A 53 -6.23 -4.38 18.53
C ALA A 53 -4.72 -4.16 18.67
N PHE A 54 -3.94 -4.53 17.65
CA PHE A 54 -2.51 -4.32 17.63
C PHE A 54 -1.98 -4.39 16.19
N MET A 55 -0.98 -3.57 15.88
CA MET A 55 -0.22 -3.64 14.64
C MET A 55 1.18 -3.08 14.88
N ALA A 56 2.21 -3.86 14.60
CA ALA A 56 3.61 -3.42 14.64
C ALA A 56 4.43 -4.18 13.60
N GLY A 57 5.51 -3.57 13.10
CA GLY A 57 6.45 -4.22 12.19
C GLY A 57 7.41 -5.14 12.92
N GLU A 58 7.96 -6.16 12.24
CA GLU A 58 8.97 -7.08 12.80
C GLU A 58 10.22 -6.34 13.30
N THR A 59 10.52 -5.15 12.78
CA THR A 59 11.64 -4.31 13.20
C THR A 59 11.41 -3.56 14.50
N ASP A 60 10.16 -3.45 14.94
CA ASP A 60 9.79 -2.65 16.12
C ASP A 60 9.97 -3.46 17.43
N PHE A 61 10.39 -4.73 17.31
CA PHE A 61 10.66 -5.62 18.44
C PHE A 61 12.17 -5.61 18.73
N GLU A 62 12.57 -4.94 19.81
CA GLU A 62 13.98 -4.87 20.23
C GLU A 62 14.45 -6.18 20.88
N ASP A 63 13.64 -6.77 21.76
CA ASP A 63 14.00 -7.95 22.58
C ASP A 63 13.14 -9.19 22.30
N ASP A 64 12.50 -9.29 21.13
CA ASP A 64 11.53 -10.36 20.78
C ASP A 64 10.29 -10.46 21.72
N PHE A 65 10.13 -9.52 22.66
CA PHE A 65 8.97 -9.45 23.55
C PHE A 65 7.92 -8.47 23.06
N LEU A 66 6.66 -8.89 23.11
CA LEU A 66 5.51 -8.05 22.83
C LEU A 66 4.71 -7.81 24.13
N ALA A 67 4.66 -6.55 24.57
CA ALA A 67 3.86 -6.15 25.72
C ALA A 67 2.39 -5.97 25.33
N ILE A 68 1.54 -6.93 25.69
CA ILE A 68 0.08 -6.83 25.52
C ILE A 68 -0.60 -6.86 26.89
N HIS A 69 -1.59 -5.99 27.07
CA HIS A 69 -2.40 -6.01 28.28
C HIS A 69 -3.16 -7.34 28.41
N LYS A 70 -3.02 -8.03 29.55
CA LYS A 70 -3.57 -9.38 29.81
C LYS A 70 -5.06 -9.53 29.48
N ASN A 71 -5.85 -8.47 29.71
CA ASN A 71 -7.30 -8.48 29.43
C ASN A 71 -7.65 -8.53 27.94
N LEU A 72 -6.72 -8.14 27.07
CA LEU A 72 -6.89 -8.22 25.62
C LEU A 72 -6.52 -9.62 25.12
N LEU A 73 -5.50 -10.25 25.70
CA LEU A 73 -4.84 -11.45 25.18
C LEU A 73 -5.77 -12.64 24.89
N LEU A 74 -6.83 -12.83 25.69
CA LEU A 74 -7.80 -13.93 25.51
C LEU A 74 -8.82 -13.70 24.37
N LYS A 75 -8.87 -12.50 23.78
CA LYS A 75 -9.84 -12.11 22.76
C LYS A 75 -9.19 -11.76 21.42
N LEU A 76 -7.89 -12.01 21.25
CA LEU A 76 -7.14 -11.59 20.07
C LEU A 76 -6.69 -12.78 19.22
N ASN A 77 -6.87 -12.62 17.92
CA ASN A 77 -6.30 -13.48 16.89
C ASN A 77 -5.09 -12.78 16.27
N PHE A 78 -3.91 -13.34 16.47
CA PHE A 78 -2.66 -12.87 15.88
C PHE A 78 -2.45 -13.45 14.49
N THR A 79 -1.94 -12.63 13.57
CA THR A 79 -1.58 -13.05 12.22
C THR A 79 -0.41 -12.24 11.69
N THR A 80 0.49 -12.93 10.99
CA THR A 80 1.58 -12.32 10.19
C THR A 80 1.34 -12.48 8.69
N LYS A 81 0.15 -12.94 8.30
CA LYS A 81 -0.22 -13.23 6.90
C LYS A 81 -0.80 -12.01 6.19
N LEU A 82 -1.02 -10.93 6.92
CA LEU A 82 -1.62 -9.70 6.41
C LEU A 82 -0.54 -8.64 6.26
N ASN A 83 -0.59 -7.90 5.16
CA ASN A 83 0.31 -6.78 4.87
C ASN A 83 -0.47 -5.47 4.95
N ASP A 84 0.15 -4.44 5.55
CA ASP A 84 -0.35 -3.08 5.48
C ASP A 84 -0.24 -2.52 4.06
N CYS A 85 -1.36 -2.03 3.54
CA CYS A 85 -1.47 -1.42 2.21
C CYS A 85 -1.20 0.08 2.22
N TYR A 86 -0.95 0.70 3.37
CA TYR A 86 -0.74 2.15 3.54
C TYR A 86 -1.93 3.00 3.09
N VAL A 87 -3.13 2.42 3.12
CA VAL A 87 -4.38 3.12 2.86
C VAL A 87 -5.17 3.19 4.15
N TYR A 88 -5.38 4.41 4.62
CA TYR A 88 -6.07 4.72 5.86
C TYR A 88 -7.28 5.59 5.56
N VAL A 89 -8.39 5.33 6.23
CA VAL A 89 -9.54 6.24 6.29
C VAL A 89 -9.66 6.73 7.72
N ILE A 90 -9.61 8.05 7.88
CA ILE A 90 -9.54 8.72 9.18
C ILE A 90 -10.68 9.74 9.25
N ASP A 91 -11.48 9.63 10.30
CA ASP A 91 -12.52 10.62 10.57
C ASP A 91 -11.92 11.97 10.96
N ARG A 92 -12.62 13.04 10.59
CA ARG A 92 -12.19 14.42 10.83
C ARG A 92 -11.87 14.69 12.31
N ILE A 93 -12.63 14.09 13.22
CA ILE A 93 -12.44 14.19 14.66
C ILE A 93 -11.01 13.79 15.07
N LEU A 94 -10.46 12.70 14.52
CA LEU A 94 -9.11 12.26 14.84
C LEU A 94 -8.06 13.21 14.28
N ILE A 95 -8.33 13.88 13.16
CA ILE A 95 -7.47 14.93 12.61
C ILE A 95 -7.45 16.15 13.53
N ASP A 96 -8.60 16.57 14.04
CA ASP A 96 -8.67 17.68 14.99
C ASP A 96 -7.99 17.34 16.31
N LEU A 97 -8.04 16.06 16.74
CA LEU A 97 -7.28 15.57 17.89
C LEU A 97 -5.77 15.66 17.65
N ILE A 98 -5.27 15.21 16.50
CA ILE A 98 -3.84 15.30 16.13
C ILE A 98 -3.37 16.75 16.17
N ASN A 99 -4.18 17.70 15.70
CA ASN A 99 -3.82 19.12 15.71
C ASN A 99 -3.72 19.71 17.13
N VAL A 100 -4.42 19.13 18.09
CA VAL A 100 -4.49 19.60 19.47
C VAL A 100 -3.42 18.94 20.36
N ILE A 101 -2.97 17.73 20.01
CA ILE A 101 -1.84 17.05 20.67
C ILE A 101 -0.53 17.48 19.99
N PRO A 102 0.35 18.23 20.66
CA PRO A 102 1.54 18.78 20.03
C PRO A 102 2.57 17.70 19.67
N ASN A 103 2.94 17.63 18.37
CA ASN A 103 4.14 16.99 17.81
C ASN A 103 4.48 15.54 18.23
N GLU A 104 3.50 14.73 18.63
CA GLU A 104 3.75 13.31 18.97
C GLU A 104 3.67 12.37 17.76
N PHE A 105 3.11 12.82 16.64
CA PHE A 105 2.79 11.94 15.51
C PHE A 105 3.61 12.30 14.27
N VAL A 106 4.53 11.41 13.90
CA VAL A 106 5.34 11.48 12.67
C VAL A 106 4.83 10.50 11.61
N SER A 107 4.35 9.33 12.05
CA SER A 107 3.91 8.23 11.20
C SER A 107 2.53 7.73 11.61
N LEU A 108 1.65 7.58 10.63
CA LEU A 108 0.30 7.05 10.85
C LEU A 108 0.33 5.64 11.44
N LYS A 109 1.30 4.82 11.02
CA LYS A 109 1.39 3.41 11.40
C LYS A 109 2.00 3.21 12.78
N THR A 110 3.07 3.93 13.10
CA THR A 110 3.86 3.70 14.34
C THR A 110 3.38 4.56 15.50
N ASP A 111 2.74 5.70 15.21
CA ASP A 111 2.42 6.68 16.24
C ASP A 111 0.90 6.82 16.39
N LEU A 112 0.22 7.25 15.31
CA LEU A 112 -1.23 7.50 15.37
C LEU A 112 -2.03 6.23 15.60
N LEU A 113 -1.74 5.17 14.85
CA LEU A 113 -2.52 3.94 14.90
C LEU A 113 -2.45 3.27 16.28
N PRO A 114 -1.27 3.05 16.90
CA PRO A 114 -1.18 2.55 18.27
C PRO A 114 -1.85 3.48 19.29
N PHE A 115 -1.76 4.80 19.08
CA PHE A 115 -2.45 5.76 19.94
C PHE A 115 -3.99 5.60 19.88
N VAL A 116 -4.58 5.54 18.69
CA VAL A 116 -6.03 5.36 18.49
C VAL A 116 -6.49 3.98 18.99
N ILE A 117 -5.69 2.93 18.77
CA ILE A 117 -5.93 1.60 19.32
C ILE A 117 -5.94 1.62 20.85
N ARG A 118 -5.04 2.35 21.51
CA ARG A 118 -5.08 2.51 22.97
C ARG A 118 -6.35 3.23 23.42
N LEU A 119 -6.74 4.31 22.74
CA LEU A 119 -7.96 5.05 23.05
C LEU A 119 -9.22 4.19 22.94
N GLN A 120 -9.28 3.24 22.00
CA GLN A 120 -10.44 2.35 21.83
C GLN A 120 -10.72 1.47 23.05
N HIS A 121 -9.73 1.24 23.91
CA HIS A 121 -9.83 0.38 25.09
C HIS A 121 -10.02 1.17 26.39
N PHE A 122 -9.87 2.50 26.37
CA PHE A 122 -10.09 3.32 27.54
C PHE A 122 -11.57 3.66 27.71
N LYS A 123 -12.06 3.54 28.95
CA LYS A 123 -13.27 4.27 29.36
C LYS A 123 -12.91 5.74 29.46
N TRP A 124 -13.86 6.63 29.20
CA TRP A 124 -13.64 8.08 29.31
C TRP A 124 -12.95 8.48 30.62
N SER A 125 -13.40 7.93 31.75
CA SER A 125 -12.83 8.16 33.09
C SER A 125 -11.37 7.71 33.28
N SER A 126 -10.87 6.82 32.42
CA SER A 126 -9.51 6.27 32.49
C SER A 126 -8.53 6.96 31.53
N ILE A 127 -9.00 7.91 30.72
CA ILE A 127 -8.15 8.68 29.82
C ILE A 127 -7.31 9.68 30.66
N PRO A 128 -6.01 9.87 30.36
CA PRO A 128 -5.20 10.87 31.05
C PRO A 128 -5.85 12.28 31.06
N PRO A 129 -5.81 13.03 32.18
CA PRO A 129 -6.49 14.33 32.30
C PRO A 129 -6.08 15.35 31.22
N LEU A 130 -4.82 15.30 30.77
CA LEU A 130 -4.33 16.12 29.67
C LEU A 130 -5.10 15.82 28.38
N ILE A 131 -5.21 14.53 28.01
CA ILE A 131 -5.94 14.10 26.82
C ILE A 131 -7.42 14.39 26.97
N GLN A 132 -8.03 14.16 28.16
CA GLN A 132 -9.42 14.53 28.41
C GLN A 132 -9.68 16.04 28.21
N ALA A 133 -8.79 16.90 28.69
CA ALA A 133 -8.91 18.35 28.52
C ALA A 133 -8.85 18.76 27.05
N LEU A 134 -8.03 18.06 26.25
CA LEU A 134 -7.95 18.26 24.79
C LEU A 134 -9.20 17.74 24.08
N LEU A 135 -9.70 16.55 24.44
CA LEU A 135 -10.93 15.97 23.91
C LEU A 135 -12.16 16.84 24.19
N LYS A 136 -12.24 17.46 25.39
CA LYS A 136 -13.31 18.39 25.76
C LYS A 136 -13.35 19.67 24.91
N LYS A 137 -12.25 20.04 24.24
CA LYS A 137 -12.23 21.16 23.27
C LYS A 137 -12.92 20.80 21.96
N LEU A 138 -13.10 19.51 21.66
CA LEU A 138 -13.75 19.03 20.45
C LEU A 138 -15.25 18.85 20.72
N PRO A 139 -16.14 19.55 19.99
CA PRO A 139 -17.57 19.53 20.25
C PRO A 139 -18.19 18.12 20.12
N GLU A 140 -17.65 17.29 19.22
CA GLU A 140 -18.15 15.93 18.95
C GLU A 140 -17.69 14.88 19.97
N LEU A 141 -16.59 15.12 20.70
CA LEU A 141 -16.06 14.23 21.74
C LEU A 141 -16.24 14.79 23.16
N ARG A 142 -17.01 15.86 23.31
CA ARG A 142 -17.24 16.55 24.59
C ARG A 142 -18.10 15.73 25.56
N ASN A 143 -18.96 14.85 25.03
CA ASN A 143 -19.94 14.12 25.82
C ASN A 143 -19.42 12.73 26.21
N GLU A 144 -19.39 12.44 27.52
CA GLU A 144 -18.81 11.19 28.06
C GLU A 144 -19.56 9.95 27.54
N ASP A 145 -20.86 10.09 27.28
CA ASP A 145 -21.73 9.05 26.74
C ASP A 145 -21.49 8.76 25.24
N CYS A 146 -20.85 9.68 24.51
CA CYS A 146 -20.61 9.57 23.07
C CYS A 146 -19.17 9.19 22.71
N PHE A 147 -18.30 9.02 23.72
CA PHE A 147 -16.90 8.68 23.49
C PHE A 147 -16.74 7.21 23.11
N GLU A 148 -16.93 6.92 21.82
CA GLU A 148 -16.63 5.61 21.24
C GLU A 148 -15.70 5.78 20.04
N ILE A 149 -14.45 5.31 20.18
CA ILE A 149 -13.46 5.27 19.10
C ILE A 149 -13.34 3.81 18.65
N LYS A 150 -13.64 3.55 17.37
CA LYS A 150 -13.48 2.24 16.75
C LYS A 150 -12.36 2.28 15.74
N CYS A 151 -11.31 1.48 15.96
CA CYS A 151 -10.26 1.22 15.01
C CYS A 151 -10.45 -0.16 14.39
N ALA A 152 -10.54 -0.25 13.08
CA ALA A 152 -10.83 -1.53 12.41
C ALA A 152 -9.94 -1.77 11.19
N ALA A 153 -9.77 -3.05 10.84
CA ALA A 153 -9.01 -3.48 9.69
C ALA A 153 -9.94 -4.05 8.61
N TYR A 154 -9.93 -3.46 7.43
CA TYR A 154 -10.58 -4.04 6.26
C TYR A 154 -9.63 -5.00 5.57
N VAL A 155 -9.90 -6.30 5.64
CA VAL A 155 -9.10 -7.32 4.96
C VAL A 155 -9.65 -7.50 3.56
N MET A 156 -8.84 -7.13 2.56
CA MET A 156 -9.18 -7.27 1.15
C MET A 156 -9.36 -8.74 0.77
N ASN A 157 -10.45 -9.04 0.08
CA ASN A 157 -10.62 -10.31 -0.60
C ASN A 157 -9.94 -10.26 -1.97
N ASN A 158 -9.23 -11.32 -2.35
CA ASN A 158 -8.49 -11.38 -3.61
C ASN A 158 -9.40 -11.26 -4.84
N ASP A 159 -10.70 -11.55 -4.70
CA ASP A 159 -11.67 -11.46 -5.80
C ASP A 159 -12.12 -10.02 -6.09
N GLU A 160 -11.93 -9.10 -5.14
CA GLU A 160 -12.44 -7.73 -5.21
C GLU A 160 -11.45 -6.74 -5.83
N PHE A 161 -10.16 -7.09 -5.84
CA PHE A 161 -9.09 -6.19 -6.29
C PHE A 161 -8.14 -6.89 -7.26
N SER A 162 -7.82 -6.21 -8.35
CA SER A 162 -6.97 -6.76 -9.41
C SER A 162 -5.48 -6.75 -9.08
N ILE A 163 -5.03 -5.82 -8.25
CA ILE A 163 -3.64 -5.72 -7.79
C ILE A 163 -3.59 -4.95 -6.45
N CYS A 164 -2.74 -5.41 -5.53
CA CYS A 164 -2.41 -4.72 -4.29
C CYS A 164 -0.89 -4.70 -4.17
N ALA A 165 -0.27 -3.53 -4.05
CA ALA A 165 1.17 -3.39 -4.03
C ALA A 165 1.63 -2.22 -3.14
N ARG A 166 2.70 -2.45 -2.39
CA ARG A 166 3.39 -1.40 -1.63
C ARG A 166 4.69 -1.02 -2.36
N LEU A 167 4.74 0.17 -2.93
CA LEU A 167 5.85 0.62 -3.80
C LEU A 167 7.00 1.29 -3.04
N ASN A 168 7.32 0.83 -1.82
CA ASN A 168 8.39 1.39 -0.99
C ASN A 168 9.77 0.77 -1.28
N SER A 169 9.85 -0.24 -2.15
CA SER A 169 11.10 -0.88 -2.53
C SER A 169 11.24 -0.97 -4.05
N ILE A 170 12.48 -0.92 -4.54
CA ILE A 170 12.80 -1.08 -5.97
C ILE A 170 12.24 -2.41 -6.51
N GLY A 171 12.31 -3.47 -5.70
CA GLY A 171 11.82 -4.79 -6.10
C GLY A 171 10.30 -4.84 -6.22
N ALA A 172 9.57 -4.27 -5.26
CA ALA A 172 8.12 -4.13 -5.36
C ALA A 172 7.74 -3.24 -6.55
N TYR A 173 8.40 -2.09 -6.74
CA TYR A 173 8.19 -1.22 -7.91
C TYR A 173 8.37 -1.97 -9.23
N PHE A 174 9.48 -2.69 -9.36
CA PHE A 174 9.77 -3.46 -10.57
C PHE A 174 8.74 -4.56 -10.83
N GLU A 175 8.34 -5.30 -9.80
CA GLU A 175 7.38 -6.39 -9.92
C GLU A 175 5.96 -5.87 -10.19
N THR A 176 5.54 -4.80 -9.50
CA THR A 176 4.23 -4.19 -9.71
C THR A 176 4.08 -3.66 -11.12
N ASN A 177 5.10 -3.00 -11.66
CA ASN A 177 5.06 -2.55 -13.05
C ASN A 177 4.79 -3.73 -14.00
N LYS A 178 5.46 -4.87 -13.85
CA LYS A 178 5.18 -6.05 -14.70
C LYS A 178 3.77 -6.62 -14.50
N GLN A 179 3.31 -6.66 -13.26
CA GLN A 179 2.00 -7.24 -12.93
C GLN A 179 0.84 -6.32 -13.33
N VAL A 180 1.04 -5.00 -13.32
CA VAL A 180 0.00 -4.03 -13.65
C VAL A 180 -0.55 -4.29 -15.05
N LEU A 181 0.29 -4.69 -16.01
CA LEU A 181 -0.10 -4.99 -17.40
C LEU A 181 -1.22 -6.03 -17.52
N LYS A 182 -1.25 -7.03 -16.63
CA LYS A 182 -2.31 -8.04 -16.58
C LYS A 182 -3.65 -7.47 -16.09
N SER A 183 -3.59 -6.37 -15.37
CA SER A 183 -4.72 -5.73 -14.71
C SER A 183 -5.10 -4.40 -15.35
N VAL A 184 -4.32 -3.87 -16.32
CA VAL A 184 -4.59 -2.56 -16.96
C VAL A 184 -5.99 -2.52 -17.56
N SER A 185 -6.42 -3.55 -18.28
CA SER A 185 -7.76 -3.59 -18.90
C SER A 185 -8.90 -3.58 -17.87
N LYS A 186 -8.66 -4.08 -16.66
CA LYS A 186 -9.61 -4.04 -15.55
C LYS A 186 -9.57 -2.71 -14.78
N LEU A 187 -8.38 -2.13 -14.65
CA LEU A 187 -8.15 -0.87 -13.92
C LEU A 187 -8.58 0.35 -14.72
N PHE A 188 -8.37 0.31 -16.03
CA PHE A 188 -8.64 1.40 -16.96
C PHE A 188 -9.48 0.86 -18.13
N PRO A 189 -10.79 0.63 -17.92
CA PRO A 189 -11.69 0.20 -18.97
C PRO A 189 -11.97 1.29 -20.01
N ASP A 190 -11.62 2.55 -19.70
CA ASP A 190 -11.83 3.68 -20.59
C ASP A 190 -10.83 3.65 -21.77
N PRO A 191 -11.31 3.72 -23.03
CA PRO A 191 -10.47 3.77 -24.22
C PRO A 191 -9.47 4.93 -24.23
N MET A 192 -9.63 5.96 -23.39
CA MET A 192 -8.63 7.03 -23.24
C MET A 192 -7.26 6.52 -22.73
N PHE A 193 -7.23 5.39 -22.02
CA PHE A 193 -6.00 4.74 -21.55
C PHE A 193 -5.50 3.61 -22.46
N ALA A 194 -6.27 3.25 -23.51
CA ALA A 194 -5.82 2.31 -24.54
C ALA A 194 -4.51 2.71 -25.25
N PRO A 195 -4.19 4.02 -25.46
CA PRO A 195 -2.91 4.44 -26.02
C PRO A 195 -1.68 4.13 -25.14
N LEU A 196 -1.87 3.84 -23.85
CA LEU A 196 -0.78 3.37 -22.99
C LEU A 196 -0.34 1.97 -23.43
N ILE A 197 -1.29 1.11 -23.82
CA ILE A 197 -1.07 -0.31 -24.11
C ILE A 197 -0.32 -0.51 -25.43
N GLN A 198 -0.53 0.37 -26.41
CA GLN A 198 0.14 0.33 -27.71
C GLN A 198 0.32 1.75 -28.24
N SER A 199 1.27 2.51 -27.68
CA SER A 199 1.78 3.65 -28.44
C SER A 199 2.55 3.06 -29.62
N GLN A 200 1.97 3.18 -30.82
CA GLN A 200 2.61 2.76 -32.06
C GLN A 200 3.90 3.56 -32.22
N SER A 201 5.02 2.99 -31.79
CA SER A 201 6.33 3.49 -32.17
C SER A 201 6.55 3.13 -33.64
N ASN A 202 7.09 4.09 -34.38
CA ASN A 202 7.24 4.08 -35.84
C ASN A 202 8.33 3.09 -36.34
N THR A 203 8.38 1.86 -35.80
CA THR A 203 9.66 1.12 -35.72
C THR A 203 9.63 -0.39 -35.98
N LYS A 204 10.74 -0.90 -36.53
CA LYS A 204 10.97 -2.31 -36.93
C LYS A 204 11.23 -3.27 -35.73
N ALA A 205 10.79 -2.91 -34.52
CA ALA A 205 11.02 -3.70 -33.31
C ALA A 205 9.94 -4.77 -33.10
N GLN A 206 10.34 -5.95 -32.62
CA GLN A 206 9.42 -7.02 -32.23
C GLN A 206 9.06 -6.87 -30.75
N ILE A 207 7.82 -6.45 -30.47
CA ILE A 207 7.30 -6.21 -29.12
C ILE A 207 6.39 -7.39 -28.72
N GLY A 208 6.64 -7.99 -27.57
CA GLY A 208 5.77 -9.01 -26.97
C GLY A 208 4.47 -8.41 -26.43
N ALA A 209 3.38 -9.19 -26.44
CA ALA A 209 2.06 -8.77 -25.94
C ALA A 209 2.03 -8.45 -24.43
N ASP A 210 3.09 -8.85 -23.71
CA ASP A 210 3.32 -8.64 -22.28
C ASP A 210 4.27 -7.46 -22.01
N SER A 211 4.47 -6.60 -23.00
CA SER A 211 5.38 -5.45 -22.95
C SER A 211 4.66 -4.15 -23.24
N LEU A 212 5.16 -3.05 -22.66
CA LEU A 212 4.63 -1.70 -22.82
C LEU A 212 5.72 -0.79 -23.38
N VAL A 213 5.38 0.04 -24.35
CA VAL A 213 6.29 1.07 -24.89
C VAL A 213 5.60 2.42 -24.85
N GLY A 214 6.23 3.37 -24.15
CA GLY A 214 5.75 4.73 -24.01
C GLY A 214 5.87 5.56 -25.29
N GLN A 215 5.02 6.58 -25.40
CA GLN A 215 4.93 7.44 -26.57
C GLN A 215 6.25 8.15 -26.88
N GLY A 216 6.52 8.34 -28.19
CA GLY A 216 7.71 9.03 -28.66
C GLY A 216 9.01 8.22 -28.53
N THR A 217 8.93 6.97 -28.06
CA THR A 217 10.08 6.07 -28.02
C THR A 217 10.42 5.57 -29.42
N LEU A 218 11.69 5.68 -29.78
CA LEU A 218 12.26 5.26 -31.05
C LEU A 218 13.06 3.97 -30.84
N CYS A 219 12.48 2.84 -31.25
CA CYS A 219 13.19 1.57 -31.32
C CYS A 219 13.86 1.39 -32.71
N ALA A 220 15.07 0.84 -32.76
CA ALA A 220 15.67 0.34 -34.01
C ALA A 220 15.61 1.32 -35.21
N VAL A 221 16.10 2.55 -35.02
CA VAL A 221 16.03 3.66 -36.00
C VAL A 221 16.70 3.32 -37.35
N ALA A 222 17.63 2.35 -37.41
CA ALA A 222 18.51 2.12 -38.58
C ALA A 222 18.36 0.76 -39.31
N GLY A 223 17.42 -0.12 -38.93
CA GLY A 223 16.98 -1.22 -39.81
C GLY A 223 17.09 -2.66 -39.30
N LYS A 224 17.84 -2.96 -38.23
CA LYS A 224 17.90 -4.31 -37.64
C LYS A 224 16.87 -4.53 -36.51
N LYS A 225 16.39 -5.78 -36.37
CA LYS A 225 15.33 -6.14 -35.42
C LYS A 225 15.81 -6.10 -33.97
N THR A 226 15.13 -5.32 -33.14
CA THR A 226 15.25 -5.32 -31.67
C THR A 226 14.09 -6.09 -31.07
N GLN A 227 14.34 -6.90 -30.03
CA GLN A 227 13.33 -7.74 -29.37
C GLN A 227 13.04 -7.21 -27.96
N ILE A 228 11.76 -7.02 -27.66
CA ILE A 228 11.27 -6.55 -26.35
C ILE A 228 10.23 -7.56 -25.85
N LYS A 229 10.49 -8.19 -24.71
CA LYS A 229 9.59 -9.17 -24.07
C LYS A 229 9.47 -8.90 -22.57
N ARG A 230 8.27 -9.06 -22.01
CA ARG A 230 7.97 -8.86 -20.57
C ARG A 230 8.51 -7.52 -20.01
N SER A 231 8.60 -6.47 -20.83
CA SER A 231 9.34 -5.26 -20.48
C SER A 231 8.48 -4.00 -20.59
N ILE A 232 8.76 -3.03 -19.74
CA ILE A 232 8.08 -1.73 -19.72
C ILE A 232 9.09 -0.67 -20.05
N ILE A 233 8.85 0.07 -21.13
CA ILE A 233 9.70 1.13 -21.61
C ILE A 233 8.94 2.44 -21.49
N GLY A 234 9.60 3.43 -20.89
CA GLY A 234 9.12 4.79 -20.75
C GLY A 234 8.95 5.53 -22.07
N ARG A 235 8.65 6.82 -21.96
CA ARG A 235 8.45 7.76 -23.06
C ARG A 235 9.77 8.30 -23.57
N GLN A 236 9.80 8.66 -24.85
CA GLN A 236 10.95 9.32 -25.49
C GLN A 236 12.29 8.60 -25.32
N CYS A 237 12.27 7.28 -25.24
CA CYS A 237 13.48 6.47 -25.19
C CYS A 237 14.07 6.28 -26.60
N THR A 238 15.37 6.04 -26.69
CA THR A 238 16.03 5.63 -27.94
C THR A 238 16.65 4.26 -27.72
N ILE A 239 16.22 3.26 -28.49
CA ILE A 239 16.74 1.89 -28.38
C ILE A 239 17.48 1.57 -29.66
N GLY A 240 18.76 1.24 -29.51
CA GLY A 240 19.64 0.85 -30.59
C GLY A 240 19.24 -0.43 -31.31
N GLU A 241 20.06 -0.80 -32.29
CA GLU A 241 19.94 -2.01 -33.08
C GLU A 241 20.30 -3.28 -32.31
N ASN A 242 19.73 -4.41 -32.72
CA ASN A 242 20.09 -5.74 -32.22
C ASN A 242 19.98 -5.88 -30.68
N CYS A 243 19.10 -5.09 -30.05
CA CYS A 243 18.90 -5.15 -28.61
C CYS A 243 17.92 -6.28 -28.24
N LYS A 244 18.13 -6.92 -27.09
CA LYS A 244 17.28 -7.98 -26.53
C LYS A 244 16.88 -7.65 -25.11
N LEU A 245 15.80 -6.89 -24.99
CA LEU A 245 15.25 -6.46 -23.71
C LEU A 245 14.25 -7.51 -23.20
N ASN A 246 14.60 -8.19 -22.11
CA ASN A 246 13.75 -9.20 -21.49
C ASN A 246 13.58 -8.92 -20.01
N ASN A 247 12.33 -8.79 -19.57
CA ASN A 247 11.98 -8.55 -18.17
C ASN A 247 12.71 -7.31 -17.64
N CYS A 248 12.56 -6.19 -18.34
CA CYS A 248 13.19 -4.90 -18.02
C CYS A 248 12.14 -3.84 -17.67
N VAL A 249 12.52 -2.87 -16.84
CA VAL A 249 11.78 -1.62 -16.66
C VAL A 249 12.74 -0.49 -17.00
N ILE A 250 12.45 0.25 -18.05
CA ILE A 250 13.25 1.35 -18.59
C ILE A 250 12.46 2.64 -18.39
N MET A 251 13.06 3.62 -17.74
CA MET A 251 12.43 4.92 -17.47
C MET A 251 12.39 5.81 -18.70
N ASP A 252 11.68 6.94 -18.60
CA ASP A 252 11.56 7.93 -19.66
C ASP A 252 12.94 8.52 -20.05
N HIS A 253 13.08 8.93 -21.31
CA HIS A 253 14.26 9.59 -21.88
C HIS A 253 15.56 8.79 -21.82
N VAL A 254 15.48 7.46 -21.72
CA VAL A 254 16.66 6.59 -21.69
C VAL A 254 17.16 6.30 -23.11
N ARG A 255 18.49 6.31 -23.29
CA ARG A 255 19.16 5.90 -24.53
C ARG A 255 19.93 4.60 -24.30
N ILE A 256 19.60 3.58 -25.09
CA ILE A 256 20.27 2.28 -25.08
C ILE A 256 21.03 2.17 -26.40
N ALA A 257 22.34 1.93 -26.30
CA ALA A 257 23.21 1.76 -27.45
C ALA A 257 22.94 0.42 -28.16
N ASP A 258 23.54 0.22 -29.33
CA ASP A 258 23.36 -1.00 -30.11
C ASP A 258 23.95 -2.24 -29.40
N GLY A 259 23.31 -3.40 -29.58
CA GLY A 259 23.83 -4.71 -29.17
C GLY A 259 23.61 -5.14 -27.72
N TRP A 260 22.69 -4.49 -26.98
CA TRP A 260 22.41 -4.75 -25.55
C TRP A 260 21.21 -5.66 -25.26
#